data_AF-W4VAA9-F1
#
_entry.id   AF-W4VAA9-F1
#
_cell.length_a   1.000
_cell.length_b   1.000
_cell.length_c   1.000
_cell.angle_alpha   90.00
_cell.angle_beta   90.00
_cell.angle_gamma   90.00
#
_symmetry.space_group_name_H-M   'P 1'
#
loop_
_entity.id
_entity.type
_entity.pdbx_description
1 polymer ?
#
loop_
_entity_poly.entity_id
_entity_poly.type
_entity_poly.pdbx_seq_one_letter_code
_entity_poly.pdbx_strand_id
1 'polypeptide(L)'
;MPVLCLEGMRFISRDLYERKITVTERADGSLRVYLEASKEDSQTFAASLAEILAPIEDQRYAVQRYEEKMPEDNFERLNCMIGWGLNKSNPQLVCYHPLPSLFNHKDKALVFKKYWNRYVSPGDIVYLKGEEGKKVVENYGRVNFLGSKKQLSNIWM
;
A
#
# COMPACT_ATOMS: atom_id res chain seq x y z
N MET A 1 2.88 3.59 1.45
CA MET A 1 1.83 4.15 2.33
C MET A 1 2.05 5.66 2.48
N PRO A 2 1.04 6.51 2.23
CA PRO A 2 1.19 7.95 2.42
C PRO A 2 1.16 8.32 3.91
N VAL A 3 2.24 8.92 4.44
CA VAL A 3 2.28 9.48 5.83
C VAL A 3 1.20 10.52 6.06
N LEU A 4 0.90 11.32 5.03
CA LEU A 4 -0.15 12.34 5.03
C LEU A 4 -1.54 11.77 5.34
N CYS A 5 -1.75 10.46 5.12
CA CYS A 5 -2.99 9.80 5.50
C CYS A 5 -3.14 9.69 7.03
N LEU A 6 -2.06 9.37 7.75
CA LEU A 6 -2.06 9.33 9.21
C LEU A 6 -2.21 10.73 9.80
N GLU A 7 -1.49 11.70 9.22
CA GLU A 7 -1.55 13.10 9.65
C GLU A 7 -2.96 13.69 9.47
N GLY A 8 -3.57 13.48 8.29
CA GLY A 8 -4.92 13.94 7.97
C GLY A 8 -6.00 13.34 8.88
N MET A 9 -5.78 12.13 9.39
CA MET A 9 -6.63 11.48 10.40
C MET A 9 -6.25 11.79 11.85
N ARG A 10 -5.19 12.58 12.07
CA ARG A 10 -4.64 12.94 13.40
C ARG A 10 -4.19 11.72 14.21
N PHE A 11 -3.72 10.67 13.54
CA PHE A 11 -3.06 9.53 14.18
C PHE A 11 -1.60 9.81 14.53
N ILE A 12 -1.02 10.82 13.89
CA ILE A 12 0.32 11.34 14.19
C ILE A 12 0.27 12.87 14.28
N SER A 13 1.32 13.46 14.85
CA SER A 13 1.49 14.91 14.95
C SER A 13 1.40 15.63 13.59
N ARG A 14 0.80 16.83 13.56
CA ARG A 14 0.58 17.65 12.35
C ARG A 14 1.87 18.23 11.75
N ASP A 15 2.96 18.19 12.50
CA ASP A 15 4.24 18.77 12.07
C ASP A 15 5.10 17.75 11.26
N LEU A 16 4.49 16.64 10.85
CA LEU A 16 5.13 15.54 10.12
C LEU A 16 4.77 15.58 8.64
N TYR A 17 5.58 16.29 7.86
CA TYR A 17 5.52 16.34 6.40
C TYR A 17 6.47 15.32 5.75
N GLU A 18 6.25 14.99 4.47
CA GLU A 18 7.01 13.97 3.72
C GLU A 18 8.54 14.11 3.79
N ARG A 19 9.07 15.35 3.94
CA ARG A 19 10.52 15.58 4.00
C ARG A 19 11.18 15.07 5.30
N LYS A 20 10.41 14.62 6.29
CA LYS A 20 10.92 13.95 7.50
C LYS A 20 11.07 12.44 7.34
N ILE A 21 10.77 11.91 6.15
CA ILE A 21 10.97 10.50 5.81
C ILE A 21 12.23 10.38 4.97
N THR A 22 13.19 9.61 5.45
CA THR A 22 14.38 9.22 4.66
C THR A 22 14.26 7.76 4.31
N VAL A 23 14.31 7.44 3.02
CA VAL A 23 14.36 6.06 2.53
C VAL A 23 15.76 5.80 1.98
N THR A 24 16.41 4.75 2.45
CA THR A 24 17.73 4.32 1.98
C THR A 24 17.67 2.86 1.58
N GLU A 25 18.11 2.56 0.36
CA GLU A 25 18.28 1.20 -0.12
C GLU A 25 19.65 0.67 0.32
N ARG A 26 19.68 -0.58 0.77
CA ARG A 26 20.92 -1.28 1.13
C ARG A 26 21.38 -2.17 -0.01
N ALA A 27 22.66 -2.56 0.03
CA ALA A 27 23.28 -3.43 -0.98
C ALA A 27 22.60 -4.81 -1.12
N ASP A 28 21.83 -5.24 -0.13
CA ASP A 28 21.04 -6.49 -0.15
C ASP A 28 19.62 -6.30 -0.71
N GLY A 29 19.28 -5.12 -1.22
CA GLY A 29 17.95 -4.77 -1.72
C GLY A 29 16.92 -4.45 -0.62
N SER A 30 17.33 -4.44 0.66
CA SER A 30 16.44 -4.04 1.75
C SER A 30 16.27 -2.52 1.81
N LEU A 31 15.04 -2.07 2.06
CA LEU A 31 14.73 -0.65 2.27
C LEU A 31 14.76 -0.33 3.77
N ARG A 32 15.50 0.71 4.14
CA ARG A 32 15.42 1.35 5.45
C ARG A 32 14.60 2.62 5.33
N VAL A 33 13.50 2.69 6.08
CA VAL A 33 12.67 3.90 6.19
C VAL A 33 12.91 4.50 7.58
N TYR A 34 13.38 5.74 7.62
CA TYR A 34 13.56 6.52 8.84
C TYR A 34 12.55 7.67 8.86
N LEU A 35 11.88 7.85 9.99
CA LEU A 35 10.96 8.96 10.22
C LEU A 35 11.49 9.79 11.39
N GLU A 36 11.71 11.08 11.15
CA GLU A 36 12.07 12.03 12.19
C GLU A 36 10.81 12.51 12.93
N ALA A 37 10.41 11.77 13.96
CA ALA A 37 9.21 12.06 14.74
C ALA A 37 9.38 11.68 16.22
N SER A 38 8.34 11.94 17.04
CA SER A 38 8.26 11.41 18.39
C SER A 38 8.31 9.87 18.37
N LYS A 39 8.70 9.25 19.49
CA LYS A 39 8.73 7.78 19.61
C LYS A 39 7.36 7.17 19.32
N GLU A 40 6.30 7.77 19.84
CA GLU A 40 4.92 7.33 19.68
C GLU A 40 4.47 7.42 18.21
N ASP A 41 4.69 8.56 17.55
CA ASP A 41 4.35 8.74 16.13
C ASP A 41 5.13 7.78 15.23
N SER A 42 6.41 7.57 15.54
CA SER A 42 7.28 6.63 14.83
C SER A 42 6.80 5.20 14.95
N GLN A 43 6.34 4.78 16.14
CA GLN A 43 5.76 3.46 16.37
C GLN A 43 4.45 3.28 15.62
N THR A 44 3.55 4.26 15.67
CA THR A 44 2.28 4.24 14.94
C THR A 44 2.51 4.15 13.43
N PHE A 45 3.45 4.93 12.90
CA PHE A 45 3.83 4.88 11.49
C PHE A 45 4.41 3.53 11.11
N ALA A 46 5.39 3.03 11.87
CA ALA A 46 6.05 1.76 11.58
C ALA A 46 5.06 0.58 11.62
N ALA A 47 4.16 0.56 12.61
CA ALA A 47 3.11 -0.45 12.70
C ALA A 47 2.17 -0.39 11.48
N SER A 48 1.70 0.81 11.12
CA SER A 48 0.81 0.99 9.96
C SER A 48 1.48 0.59 8.64
N LEU A 49 2.77 0.91 8.48
CA LEU A 49 3.55 0.54 7.31
C LEU A 49 3.74 -0.97 7.24
N ALA A 50 4.06 -1.63 8.35
CA ALA A 50 4.18 -3.08 8.43
C ALA A 50 2.87 -3.77 8.08
N GLU A 51 1.73 -3.26 8.58
CA GLU A 51 0.41 -3.80 8.28
C GLU A 51 0.08 -3.72 6.78
N ILE A 52 0.35 -2.59 6.10
CA ILE A 52 0.10 -2.46 4.64
C ILE A 52 0.95 -3.38 3.78
N LEU A 53 2.16 -3.67 4.25
CA LEU A 53 3.07 -4.58 3.56
C LEU A 53 2.81 -6.05 3.91
N ALA A 54 1.96 -6.32 4.90
CA ALA A 54 1.57 -7.67 5.26
C ALA A 54 0.73 -8.32 4.14
N PRO A 55 0.74 -9.66 4.05
CA PRO A 55 -0.20 -10.36 3.18
C PRO A 55 -1.64 -10.11 3.65
N ILE A 56 -2.58 -10.23 2.70
CA ILE A 56 -4.00 -10.21 3.03
C ILE A 56 -4.38 -11.52 3.68
N GLU A 57 -4.95 -11.40 4.87
CA GLU A 57 -5.44 -12.50 5.71
C GLU A 57 -6.83 -12.12 6.24
N ASP A 58 -6.93 -11.62 7.46
CA ASP A 58 -8.20 -11.38 8.16
C ASP A 58 -8.56 -9.88 8.28
N GLN A 59 -7.88 -8.99 7.56
CA GLN A 59 -8.15 -7.56 7.64
C GLN A 59 -9.56 -7.25 7.14
N ARG A 60 -10.11 -6.12 7.56
CA ARG A 60 -11.49 -5.74 7.20
C ARG A 60 -11.58 -5.15 5.78
N TYR A 61 -10.55 -4.43 5.38
CA TYR A 61 -10.49 -3.74 4.11
C TYR A 61 -9.13 -3.96 3.45
N ALA A 62 -9.11 -3.93 2.12
CA ALA A 62 -7.91 -3.82 1.31
C ALA A 62 -8.10 -2.74 0.23
N VAL A 63 -7.01 -2.23 -0.31
CA VAL A 63 -6.99 -1.30 -1.44
C VAL A 63 -6.31 -1.95 -2.64
N GLN A 64 -6.86 -1.70 -3.82
CA GLN A 64 -6.26 -2.14 -5.07
C GLN A 64 -5.01 -1.33 -5.41
N ARG A 65 -3.99 -2.02 -5.93
CA ARG A 65 -2.82 -1.39 -6.53
C ARG A 65 -2.74 -1.80 -7.99
N TYR A 66 -2.86 -0.79 -8.83
CA TYR A 66 -2.62 -0.91 -10.26
C TYR A 66 -1.25 -0.36 -10.61
N GLU A 67 -0.61 -0.98 -11.60
CA GLU A 67 0.59 -0.48 -12.25
C GLU A 67 0.36 -0.38 -13.76
N GLU A 68 1.02 0.59 -14.38
CA GLU A 68 1.07 0.66 -15.83
C GLU A 68 2.22 -0.22 -16.31
N LYS A 69 1.93 -1.19 -17.17
CA LYS A 69 2.99 -1.95 -17.83
C LYS A 69 3.75 -1.01 -18.74
N MET A 70 5.00 -0.69 -18.40
CA MET A 70 5.90 -0.09 -19.38
C MET A 70 6.17 -1.13 -20.46
N PRO A 71 5.92 -0.81 -21.75
CA PRO A 71 6.33 -1.68 -22.85
C PRO A 71 7.83 -1.94 -22.77
N GLU A 72 8.31 -3.09 -23.23
CA GLU A 72 9.75 -3.34 -23.33
C GLU A 72 10.36 -2.59 -24.52
N ASP A 73 9.56 -2.32 -25.54
CA ASP A 73 9.96 -1.61 -26.75
C ASP A 73 10.14 -0.09 -26.51
N ASN A 74 11.27 0.46 -26.96
CA ASN A 74 11.63 1.86 -26.74
C ASN A 74 10.66 2.86 -27.39
N PHE A 75 10.06 2.52 -28.53
CA PHE A 75 9.11 3.39 -29.23
C PHE A 75 7.76 3.41 -28.52
N GLU A 76 7.28 2.25 -28.06
CA GLU A 76 6.05 2.16 -27.27
C GLU A 76 6.20 2.75 -25.86
N ARG A 77 7.40 2.71 -25.26
CA ARG A 77 7.73 3.44 -24.03
C ARG A 77 7.63 4.94 -24.23
N LEU A 78 8.16 5.46 -25.34
CA LEU A 78 8.05 6.89 -25.68
C LEU A 78 6.57 7.28 -25.87
N ASN A 79 5.78 6.44 -26.54
CA ASN A 79 4.33 6.64 -26.69
C ASN A 79 3.59 6.58 -25.34
N CYS A 80 3.96 5.68 -24.42
CA CYS A 80 3.39 5.66 -23.07
C CYS A 80 3.71 6.95 -22.30
N MET A 81 4.95 7.45 -22.39
CA MET A 81 5.34 8.71 -21.74
C MET A 81 4.59 9.92 -22.32
N ILE A 82 4.32 9.93 -23.63
CA ILE A 82 3.48 10.96 -24.28
C ILE A 82 2.00 10.77 -23.89
N GLY A 83 1.54 9.53 -23.78
CA GLY A 83 0.19 9.13 -23.38
C GLY A 83 -0.17 9.48 -21.94
N TRP A 84 0.81 9.60 -21.04
CA TRP A 84 0.63 10.16 -19.68
C TRP A 84 0.11 11.61 -19.71
N GLY A 85 0.50 12.40 -20.70
CA GLY A 85 -0.06 13.75 -20.93
C GLY A 85 -1.48 13.74 -21.49
N LEU A 86 -1.95 12.59 -22.01
CA LEU A 86 -3.21 12.43 -22.73
C LEU A 86 -4.20 11.46 -22.05
N ASN A 87 -3.95 11.02 -20.81
CA ASN A 87 -4.80 10.09 -20.03
C ASN A 87 -5.18 8.78 -20.76
N LYS A 88 -4.27 8.21 -21.55
CA LYS A 88 -4.48 6.92 -22.25
C LYS A 88 -3.87 5.71 -21.54
N SER A 89 -3.70 5.76 -20.23
CA SER A 89 -3.14 4.64 -19.47
C SER A 89 -4.16 3.52 -19.26
N ASN A 90 -3.73 2.26 -19.48
CA ASN A 90 -4.51 1.05 -19.19
C ASN A 90 -3.91 0.32 -17.96
N PRO A 91 -4.12 0.87 -16.75
CA PRO A 91 -3.49 0.36 -15.54
C PRO A 91 -3.96 -1.08 -15.24
N GLN A 92 -3.01 -1.98 -15.01
CA GLN A 92 -3.27 -3.40 -14.71
C GLN A 92 -3.28 -3.62 -13.21
N LEU A 93 -4.26 -4.38 -12.71
CA LEU A 93 -4.32 -4.74 -11.29
C LEU A 93 -3.16 -5.68 -10.95
N VAL A 94 -2.24 -5.23 -10.10
CA VAL A 94 -1.06 -5.99 -9.70
C VAL A 94 -1.30 -6.74 -8.40
N CYS A 95 -1.83 -6.06 -7.40
CA CYS A 95 -2.08 -6.65 -6.09
C CYS A 95 -3.10 -5.86 -5.28
N TYR A 96 -3.36 -6.36 -4.09
CA TYR A 96 -4.13 -5.67 -3.06
C TYR A 96 -3.25 -5.46 -1.83
N HIS A 97 -3.40 -4.31 -1.17
CA HIS A 97 -2.78 -4.06 0.13
C HIS A 97 -3.84 -4.06 1.22
N PRO A 98 -3.65 -4.79 2.33
CA PRO A 98 -4.54 -4.65 3.48
C PRO A 98 -4.46 -3.21 4.02
N LEU A 99 -5.58 -2.70 4.51
CA LEU A 99 -5.59 -1.43 5.23
C LEU A 99 -5.07 -1.65 6.65
N PRO A 100 -4.33 -0.68 7.22
CA PRO A 100 -3.95 -0.74 8.61
C PRO A 100 -5.19 -0.83 9.52
N SER A 101 -5.02 -1.44 10.69
CA SER A 101 -6.04 -1.58 11.74
C SER A 101 -6.66 -0.24 12.13
N LEU A 102 -5.87 0.84 12.11
CA LEU A 102 -6.35 2.22 12.32
C LEU A 102 -7.44 2.67 11.34
N PHE A 103 -7.50 2.08 10.14
CA PHE A 103 -8.44 2.38 9.07
C PHE A 103 -9.51 1.28 8.89
N ASN A 104 -9.78 0.49 9.93
CA ASN A 104 -10.78 -0.60 9.92
C ASN A 104 -12.25 -0.15 9.96
N HIS A 105 -12.54 1.15 9.79
CA HIS A 105 -13.88 1.71 9.69
C HIS A 105 -14.08 2.34 8.32
N LYS A 106 -15.30 2.23 7.77
CA LYS A 106 -15.63 2.68 6.40
C LYS A 106 -15.16 4.11 6.13
N ASP A 107 -15.49 5.06 6.99
CA ASP A 107 -15.16 6.47 6.78
C ASP A 107 -13.65 6.71 6.75
N LYS A 108 -12.92 6.01 7.63
CA LYS A 108 -11.45 6.06 7.66
C LYS A 108 -10.85 5.41 6.42
N ALA A 109 -11.40 4.28 5.98
CA ALA A 109 -10.97 3.61 4.76
C ALA A 109 -11.15 4.49 3.51
N LEU A 110 -12.21 5.30 3.47
CA LEU A 110 -12.42 6.28 2.39
C LEU A 110 -11.40 7.41 2.42
N VAL A 111 -11.00 7.89 3.60
CA VAL A 111 -9.88 8.84 3.72
C VAL A 111 -8.59 8.20 3.23
N PHE A 112 -8.33 6.94 3.61
CA PHE A 112 -7.19 6.19 3.12
C PHE A 112 -7.17 6.08 1.60
N LYS A 113 -8.30 5.73 0.98
CA LYS A 113 -8.47 5.72 -0.48
C LYS A 113 -8.07 7.04 -1.13
N LYS A 114 -8.53 8.18 -0.57
CA LYS A 114 -8.23 9.51 -1.11
C LYS A 114 -6.71 9.74 -1.19
N TYR A 115 -5.98 9.44 -0.12
CA TYR A 115 -4.52 9.59 -0.11
C TYR A 115 -3.83 8.53 -0.98
N TRP A 116 -4.31 7.29 -0.98
CA TRP A 116 -3.79 6.23 -1.85
C TRP A 116 -3.87 6.61 -3.33
N ASN A 117 -5.02 7.11 -3.76
CA ASN A 117 -5.25 7.50 -5.16
C ASN A 117 -4.46 8.74 -5.55
N ARG A 118 -4.10 9.58 -4.59
CA ARG A 118 -3.27 10.76 -4.83
C ARG A 118 -1.79 10.42 -5.01
N TYR A 119 -1.28 9.44 -4.25
CA TYR A 119 0.17 9.23 -4.08
C TYR A 119 0.67 7.85 -4.53
N VAL A 120 -0.21 6.88 -4.77
CA VAL A 120 0.19 5.49 -5.02
C VAL A 120 -0.42 4.95 -6.31
N SER A 121 -1.74 4.84 -6.39
CA SER A 121 -2.43 4.19 -7.52
C SER A 121 -3.93 4.45 -7.48
N PRO A 122 -4.65 4.57 -8.62
CA PRO A 122 -6.10 4.80 -8.66
C PRO A 122 -6.91 3.55 -8.26
N GLY A 123 -6.83 3.16 -6.98
CA GLY A 123 -7.48 1.97 -6.44
C GLY A 123 -8.83 2.23 -5.76
N ASP A 124 -9.61 1.15 -5.62
CA ASP A 124 -10.80 1.13 -4.78
C ASP A 124 -10.62 0.31 -3.51
N ILE A 125 -11.46 0.60 -2.51
CA ILE A 125 -11.48 -0.14 -1.24
C ILE A 125 -12.40 -1.34 -1.37
N VAL A 126 -11.89 -2.52 -1.05
CA VAL A 126 -12.66 -3.76 -1.01
C VAL A 126 -12.93 -4.16 0.44
N TYR A 127 -14.18 -4.50 0.74
CA TYR A 127 -14.57 -5.07 2.02
C TYR A 127 -14.31 -6.58 2.02
N LEU A 128 -13.35 -7.03 2.82
CA LEU A 128 -12.83 -8.39 2.77
C LEU A 128 -13.73 -9.43 3.47
N LYS A 129 -14.67 -9.00 4.32
CA LYS A 129 -15.55 -9.92 5.06
C LYS A 129 -16.83 -10.30 4.29
N GLY A 130 -17.08 -9.68 3.12
CA GLY A 130 -18.16 -10.05 2.21
C GLY A 130 -17.78 -11.20 1.27
N GLU A 131 -18.73 -11.67 0.46
CA GLU A 131 -18.49 -12.75 -0.50
C GLU A 131 -17.43 -12.39 -1.54
N GLU A 132 -17.52 -11.20 -2.15
CA GLU A 132 -16.49 -10.69 -3.07
C GLU A 132 -15.13 -10.53 -2.40
N GLY A 133 -15.13 -10.10 -1.13
CA GLY A 133 -13.93 -10.00 -0.32
C GLY A 133 -13.21 -11.34 -0.13
N LYS A 134 -13.97 -12.42 0.12
CA LYS A 134 -13.41 -13.77 0.26
C LYS A 134 -12.71 -14.24 -1.01
N LYS A 135 -13.28 -13.93 -2.19
CA LYS A 135 -12.63 -14.22 -3.49
C LYS A 135 -11.30 -13.48 -3.63
N VAL A 136 -11.21 -12.24 -3.15
CA VAL A 136 -9.94 -11.50 -3.13
C VAL A 136 -8.92 -12.18 -2.23
N VAL A 137 -9.31 -12.59 -1.01
CA VAL A 137 -8.40 -13.30 -0.09
C VAL A 137 -7.94 -14.64 -0.69
N GLU A 138 -8.82 -15.36 -1.37
CA GLU A 138 -8.50 -16.63 -2.01
C GLU A 138 -7.48 -16.47 -3.17
N ASN A 139 -7.68 -15.47 -4.02
CA ASN A 139 -6.85 -15.24 -5.21
C ASN A 139 -5.55 -14.47 -4.93
N TYR A 140 -5.55 -13.58 -3.93
CA TYR A 140 -4.45 -12.64 -3.67
C TYR A 140 -3.92 -12.67 -2.23
N GLY A 141 -4.51 -13.47 -1.35
CA GLY A 141 -4.02 -13.63 0.02
C GLY A 141 -2.72 -14.43 0.11
N ARG A 142 -2.09 -14.42 1.29
CA ARG A 142 -0.90 -15.23 1.65
C ARG A 142 0.41 -14.93 0.88
N VAL A 143 0.37 -14.03 -0.09
CA VAL A 143 1.55 -13.47 -0.78
C VAL A 143 1.65 -12.01 -0.37
N ASN A 144 2.79 -11.60 0.20
CA ASN A 144 3.03 -10.18 0.46
C ASN A 144 3.48 -9.47 -0.83
N PHE A 145 3.47 -8.13 -0.82
CA PHE A 145 3.88 -7.33 -1.99
C PHE A 145 5.31 -7.64 -2.47
N LEU A 146 6.20 -8.04 -1.57
CA LEU A 146 7.59 -8.37 -1.87
C LEU A 146 7.76 -9.80 -2.46
N GLY A 147 6.66 -10.49 -2.75
CA GLY A 147 6.68 -11.87 -3.24
C GLY A 147 7.09 -12.90 -2.18
N SER A 148 7.30 -12.49 -0.94
CA SER A 148 7.56 -13.41 0.17
C SER A 148 6.24 -14.09 0.55
N LYS A 149 6.20 -15.41 0.40
CA LYS A 149 5.13 -16.23 0.98
C LYS A 149 5.36 -16.29 2.48
N LYS A 150 4.33 -16.01 3.27
CA LYS A 150 4.35 -16.36 4.69
C LYS A 150 4.32 -17.89 4.75
N GLN A 151 5.49 -18.52 4.87
CA GLN A 151 5.56 -19.93 5.16
C GLN A 151 4.93 -20.08 6.55
N LEU A 152 3.73 -20.64 6.62
CA LEU A 152 3.19 -21.13 7.88
C LEU A 152 4.15 -22.26 8.29
N SER A 153 5.16 -21.91 9.06
CA SER A 153 5.82 -22.88 9.91
C SER A 153 4.70 -23.47 10.76
N ASN A 154 4.35 -24.72 10.47
CA ASN A 154 3.59 -25.55 11.38
C ASN A 154 4.37 -25.57 12.70
N ILE A 155 4.02 -24.64 13.59
CA ILE A 155 4.41 -24.68 15.00
C ILE A 155 3.12 -25.00 15.72
N TRP A 156 2.79 -26.29 15.74
CA TRP A 156 2.01 -26.90 16.80
C TRP A 156 2.48 -28.34 16.99
N MET A 157 3.01 -28.56 18.20
CA MET A 157 3.23 -29.79 18.99
C MET A 157 4.12 -30.89 18.42
#